data_AF-A0A5N5TGL6-F1
#
_entry.id   AF-A0A5N5TGL6-F1
#
_cell.length_a   1.000
_cell.length_b   1.000
_cell.length_c   1.000
_cell.angle_alpha   90.00
_cell.angle_beta   90.00
_cell.angle_gamma   90.00
#
_symmetry.space_group_name_H-M   'P 1'
#
loop_
_entity.id
_entity.type
_entity.pdbx_description
1 polymer ?
#
loop_
_entity_poly.entity_id
_entity_poly.type
_entity_poly.pdbx_seq_one_letter_code
_entity_poly.pdbx_strand_id
1 'polypeptide(L)' 'MKTVFENREKMVLVMEYAAGGELYDYLSERKVLPEEEARRIFRQVASAVYYCHKHKICHRDLKLENIFTG' A
#
# COMPACT_ATOMS: atom_id res chain seq x y z
N MET A 1 -9.13 -8.09 -0.34
CA MET A 1 -10.51 -7.54 -0.35
C MET A 1 -11.42 -8.53 0.36
N LYS A 2 -12.17 -8.12 1.39
CA LYS A 2 -13.06 -9.02 2.14
C LYS A 2 -14.49 -9.01 1.58
N THR A 3 -15.06 -7.83 1.35
CA THR A 3 -16.44 -7.69 0.83
C THR A 3 -16.66 -6.30 0.25
N VAL A 4 -17.69 -6.16 -0.59
CA VAL A 4 -18.17 -4.88 -1.13
C VAL A 4 -19.64 -4.69 -0.78
N PHE A 5 -20.01 -3.49 -0.34
CA PHE A 5 -21.40 -3.07 -0.15
C PHE A 5 -21.71 -1.88 -1.05
N GLU A 6 -22.87 -1.86 -1.67
CA GLU A 6 -23.28 -0.79 -2.59
C GLU A 6 -24.75 -0.41 -2.37
N ASN A 7 -25.04 0.88 -2.43
CA ASN A 7 -26.39 1.40 -2.57
C ASN A 7 -26.42 2.49 -3.66
N ARG A 8 -27.57 3.15 -3.85
CA ARG A 8 -27.73 4.17 -4.90
C ARG A 8 -26.76 5.36 -4.79
N GLU A 9 -26.16 5.60 -3.62
CA GLU A 9 -25.35 6.78 -3.35
C GLU A 9 -23.86 6.47 -3.11
N LYS A 10 -23.53 5.26 -2.65
CA LYS A 10 -22.19 4.93 -2.16
C LYS A 10 -21.80 3.49 -2.46
N MET A 11 -20.51 3.31 -2.71
CA MET A 11 -19.81 2.03 -2.73
C MET A 11 -18.83 1.98 -1.57
N VAL A 12 -18.84 0.89 -0.80
CA VAL A 12 -17.99 0.68 0.37
C VAL A 12 -17.20 -0.60 0.17
N LEU A 13 -15.87 -0.48 0.14
CA LEU A 13 -14.95 -1.61 0.03
C LEU A 13 -14.41 -1.96 1.43
N VAL A 14 -14.67 -3.18 1.88
CA VAL A 14 -14.12 -3.70 3.15
C VAL A 14 -12.82 -4.45 2.85
N MET A 15 -11.73 -3.99 3.47
CA MET A 15 -10.38 -4.54 3.29
C MET A 15 -9.84 -5.11 4.62
N GLU A 16 -8.68 -5.75 4.55
CA GLU A 16 -7.93 -6.12 5.76
C GLU A 16 -7.46 -4.85 6.47
N TYR A 17 -7.51 -4.87 7.80
CA TYR A 17 -7.05 -3.75 8.61
C TYR A 17 -5.53 -3.80 8.73
N ALA A 18 -4.86 -2.76 8.23
CA ALA A 18 -3.42 -2.59 8.34
C ALA A 18 -3.10 -1.82 9.64
N ALA A 19 -2.77 -2.55 10.70
CA ALA A 19 -2.59 -1.97 12.04
C ALA A 19 -1.38 -1.02 12.15
N GLY A 20 -0.41 -1.12 11.24
CA GLY A 20 0.75 -0.23 11.20
C GLY A 20 0.51 1.08 10.44
N GLY A 21 -0.68 1.29 9.87
CA GLY A 21 -1.02 2.52 9.15
C GLY A 21 -0.29 2.65 7.81
N GLU A 22 -0.06 3.88 7.37
CA GLU A 22 0.57 4.18 6.08
C GLU A 22 2.10 4.34 6.20
N LEU A 23 2.83 3.98 5.15
CA LEU A 23 4.28 4.13 5.11
C LEU A 23 4.70 5.61 5.16
N TYR A 24 3.83 6.52 4.72
CA TYR A 24 4.06 7.95 4.85
C TYR A 24 4.21 8.37 6.32
N ASP A 25 3.26 7.98 7.17
CA ASP A 25 3.30 8.31 8.60
C ASP A 25 4.54 7.72 9.25
N TYR A 26 4.84 6.45 8.95
CA TYR A 26 6.04 5.76 9.42
C TYR A 26 7.34 6.49 9.08
N LEU A 27 7.45 7.01 7.84
CA LEU A 27 8.61 7.80 7.42
C LEU A 27 8.62 9.18 8.06
N SER A 28 7.46 9.82 8.20
CA SER A 28 7.33 11.18 8.72
C SER A 28 7.85 11.30 10.16
N GLU A 29 7.61 10.29 11.00
CA GLU A 29 8.09 10.24 12.38
C GLU A 29 9.62 10.05 12.46
N ARG A 30 10.20 9.34 11.50
CA ARG A 30 11.62 8.94 11.49
C ARG A 30 12.53 9.86 10.67
N LYS A 31 11.95 10.69 9.79
CA LYS A 31 12.59 11.55 8.78
C LYS A 31 13.36 10.80 7.69
N VAL A 32 14.24 9.87 8.06
CA VAL A 32 15.06 9.09 7.15
C VAL A 32 15.11 7.64 7.63
N LEU A 33 14.97 6.70 6.70
CA LEU A 33 15.13 5.29 7.01
C LEU A 33 16.58 4.84 6.80
N PRO A 34 17.11 3.95 7.66
CA PRO A 34 18.33 3.24 7.37
C PRO A 34 18.24 2.53 6.01
N GLU A 35 19.36 2.48 5.28
CA GLU A 35 19.39 1.92 3.92
C GLU A 35 18.90 0.45 3.88
N GLU A 36 19.21 -0.33 4.91
CA GLU A 36 18.75 -1.71 5.04
C GLU A 36 17.23 -1.83 5.08
N GLU A 37 16.59 -0.96 5.85
CA GLU A 37 15.14 -0.91 5.97
C GLU A 37 14.48 -0.40 4.69
N ALA A 38 15.01 0.68 4.12
CA ALA A 38 14.54 1.22 2.85
C ALA A 38 14.61 0.17 1.73
N ARG A 39 15.72 -0.59 1.67
CA ARG A 39 15.90 -1.70 0.71
C ARG A 39 14.88 -2.80 0.90
N ARG A 40 14.59 -3.18 2.16
CA ARG A 40 13.59 -4.21 2.49
C ARG A 40 12.20 -3.80 1.99
N ILE A 41 11.78 -2.58 2.29
CA ILE A 41 10.48 -2.03 1.89
C ILE A 41 10.40 -1.91 0.37
N PHE A 42 11.42 -1.32 -0.25
CA PHE A 42 11.46 -1.14 -1.71
C PHE A 42 11.35 -2.47 -2.46
N ARG A 43 12.01 -3.54 -1.97
CA ARG A 43 11.89 -4.88 -2.55
C ARG A 43 10.46 -5.41 -2.50
N GLN A 44 9.73 -5.18 -1.40
CA GLN A 44 8.33 -5.59 -1.29
C GLN A 44 7.45 -4.81 -2.27
N VAL A 45 7.63 -3.49 -2.36
CA VAL A 45 6.91 -2.63 -3.32
C VAL A 45 7.19 -3.05 -4.76
N ALA A 46 8.46 -3.27 -5.12
CA ALA A 46 8.85 -3.72 -6.46
C ALA A 46 8.23 -5.09 -6.80
N SER A 47 8.21 -6.02 -5.84
CA SER A 47 7.55 -7.32 -6.01
C SER A 47 6.04 -7.18 -6.24
N ALA A 48 5.37 -6.29 -5.51
CA ALA A 48 3.94 -6.01 -5.69
C ALA A 48 3.64 -5.37 -7.04
N VAL A 49 4.45 -4.38 -7.47
CA VAL A 49 4.32 -3.76 -8.80
C VAL A 49 4.57 -4.78 -9.92
N TYR A 50 5.59 -5.62 -9.77
CA TYR A 50 5.84 -6.72 -10.71
C TYR A 50 4.63 -7.65 -10.83
N TYR A 51 4.02 -8.04 -9.70
CA TYR A 51 2.80 -8.83 -9.69
C TYR A 51 1.65 -8.14 -10.45
N CYS A 52 1.39 -6.85 -10.18
CA CYS A 52 0.38 -6.06 -10.90
C CYS A 52 0.64 -6.05 -12.41
N HIS A 53 1.88 -5.76 -12.83
CA HIS A 53 2.26 -5.69 -14.24
C HIS A 53 2.13 -7.04 -14.95
N LYS A 54 2.45 -8.14 -14.27
CA LYS A 54 2.23 -9.50 -14.81
C LYS A 54 0.75 -9.76 -15.12
N HIS A 55 -0.16 -9.14 -14.37
CA HIS A 55 -1.61 -9.22 -14.57
C HIS A 55 -2.18 -8.06 -15.39
N LYS A 56 -1.33 -7.31 -16.12
CA LYS A 56 -1.73 -6.17 -16.97
C LYS A 56 -2.42 -5.04 -16.20
N ILE A 57 -2.17 -4.93 -14.88
CA ILE A 57 -2.66 -3.87 -14.01
C ILE A 57 -1.51 -2.90 -13.75
N CYS A 58 -1.73 -1.61 -13.99
CA CYS A 58 -0.82 -0.55 -13.53
C CYS A 58 -1.47 0.15 -12.33
N HIS A 59 -0.73 0.31 -11.23
CA HIS A 59 -1.25 0.96 -10.02
C HIS A 59 -1.58 2.44 -10.24
N ARG A 60 -0.78 3.14 -11.05
CA ARG A 60 -0.92 4.56 -11.46
C ARG A 60 -0.83 5.62 -10.35
N ASP A 61 -1.03 5.28 -9.08
CA ASP A 61 -0.88 6.21 -7.95
C ASP A 61 0.08 5.64 -6.89
N LEU A 62 1.28 5.26 -7.31
CA LEU A 62 2.27 4.66 -6.39
C LEU A 62 2.96 5.76 -5.58
N LYS A 63 2.62 5.86 -4.30
CA LYS A 63 3.13 6.83 -3.32
C LYS A 63 3.09 6.21 -1.91
N LEU A 64 3.71 6.85 -0.93
CA LEU A 64 3.90 6.28 0.40
C LEU A 64 2.57 6.12 1.16
N GLU A 65 1.62 7.00 0.92
CA GLU A 65 0.26 7.02 1.47
C GLU A 65 -0.55 5.79 1.02
N ASN A 66 -0.24 5.24 -0.16
CA ASN A 66 -0.91 4.05 -0.70
C ASN A 66 -0.18 2.74 -0.38
N ILE A 67 0.85 2.79 0.48
CA ILE A 67 1.58 1.61 0.97
C ILE A 67 1.24 1.44 2.44
N PHE A 68 0.46 0.42 2.75
CA PHE A 68 0.04 0.12 4.12
C PHE A 68 1.03 -0.83 4.80
N THR A 69 1.25 -0.62 6.09
CA THR A 69 2.14 -1.44 6.92
C THR A 69 1.31 -2.24 7.94
N GLY A 70 1.67 -3.51 8.12
CA GLY A 70 0.93 -4.48 8.94
C GLY A 70 1.55 -5.86 8.86
#